data_AF-A0A6A5ABK4-F1
#
_entry.id   AF-A0A6A5ABK4-F1
#
_cell.length_a   1.000
_cell.length_b   1.000
_cell.length_c   1.000
_cell.angle_alpha   90.00
_cell.angle_beta   90.00
_cell.angle_gamma   90.00
#
_symmetry.space_group_name_H-M   'P 1'
#
loop_
_entity.id
_entity.type
_entity.pdbx_description
1 polymer ?
#
loop_
_entity_poly.entity_id
_entity_poly.type
_entity_poly.pdbx_seq_one_letter_code
_entity_poly.pdbx_strand_id
1 'polypeptide(L)'
;MATNSTTPATIERCTLLNGTFNNLIQVMLGLIALSVLIFKRYHERPRRPLRIWMFDASKQLIGAGVAHAANLAIAITLSGLAKGQTGADQ
;
A
#
# COMPACT_ATOMS: atom_id res chain seq x y z
N MET A 1 24.01 -13.50 41.23
CA MET A 1 23.81 -14.35 40.04
C MET A 1 22.63 -13.78 39.27
N ALA A 2 22.92 -13.01 38.21
CA ALA A 2 21.90 -12.35 37.40
C ALA A 2 21.23 -13.38 36.49
N THR A 3 19.91 -13.52 36.62
CA THR A 3 19.07 -14.28 35.70
C THR A 3 18.90 -13.47 34.41
N ASN A 4 19.86 -13.58 33.48
CA ASN A 4 19.67 -13.09 32.11
C ASN A 4 18.79 -14.10 31.37
N SER A 5 17.48 -13.85 31.39
CA SER A 5 16.53 -14.45 30.49
C SER A 5 16.92 -14.07 29.05
N THR A 6 17.64 -14.97 28.39
CA THR A 6 17.77 -15.05 26.94
C THR A 6 16.38 -15.33 26.37
N THR A 7 15.51 -14.33 26.33
CA THR A 7 14.35 -14.36 25.45
C THR A 7 14.93 -14.06 24.06
N PRO A 8 14.85 -14.99 23.08
CA PRO A 8 15.14 -14.59 21.72
C PRO A 8 14.19 -13.44 21.45
N ALA A 9 14.73 -12.27 21.14
CA ALA A 9 13.95 -11.23 20.51
C ALA A 9 13.38 -11.87 19.25
N THR A 10 12.17 -12.43 19.34
CA THR A 10 11.28 -12.52 18.22
C THR A 10 11.20 -11.09 17.76
N ILE A 11 12.05 -10.77 16.77
CA ILE A 11 11.93 -9.56 15.99
C ILE A 11 10.48 -9.63 15.52
N GLU A 12 9.58 -8.93 16.19
CA GLU A 12 8.35 -8.47 15.57
C GLU A 12 8.87 -7.67 14.39
N ARG A 13 9.05 -8.37 13.27
CA ARG A 13 9.44 -7.74 12.03
C ARG A 13 8.34 -6.71 11.84
N CYS A 14 8.69 -5.43 11.73
CA CYS A 14 7.75 -4.42 11.28
C CYS A 14 7.20 -4.88 9.92
N THR A 15 6.12 -5.66 9.92
CA THR A 15 5.49 -6.21 8.73
C THR A 15 4.54 -5.16 8.18
N LEU A 16 5.08 -3.97 7.92
CA LEU A 16 4.37 -2.93 7.19
C LEU A 16 4.05 -3.42 5.77
N LEU A 17 4.99 -4.19 5.19
CA LEU A 17 4.88 -4.74 3.83
C LEU A 17 4.10 -6.07 3.73
N ASN A 18 4.02 -6.86 4.80
CA ASN A 18 3.62 -8.28 4.72
C ASN A 18 2.39 -8.61 5.59
N GLY A 19 1.46 -7.66 5.69
CA GLY A 19 0.16 -7.88 6.33
C GLY A 19 -0.89 -8.26 5.30
N THR A 20 -1.42 -9.48 5.39
CA THR A 20 -2.55 -9.96 4.55
C THR A 20 -3.72 -8.98 4.56
N PHE A 21 -3.97 -8.32 5.70
CA PHE A 21 -5.00 -7.30 5.84
C PHE A 21 -4.77 -6.06 4.94
N ASN A 22 -3.54 -5.55 4.87
CA ASN A 22 -3.22 -4.37 4.05
C ASN A 22 -3.41 -4.66 2.55
N ASN A 23 -2.90 -5.80 2.08
CA ASN A 23 -3.08 -6.22 0.69
C ASN A 23 -4.56 -6.45 0.35
N LEU A 24 -5.33 -7.03 1.29
CA LEU A 24 -6.77 -7.22 1.11
C LEU A 24 -7.48 -5.87 0.93
N ILE A 25 -7.22 -4.89 1.81
CA ILE A 25 -7.83 -3.57 1.71
C ILE A 25 -7.42 -2.87 0.41
N GLN A 26 -6.15 -2.93 0.00
CA GLN A 26 -5.67 -2.33 -1.25
C GLN A 26 -6.34 -2.92 -2.50
N VAL A 27 -6.47 -4.25 -2.56
CA VAL A 27 -7.18 -4.94 -3.64
C VAL A 27 -8.68 -4.61 -3.61
N MET A 28 -9.31 -4.64 -2.44
CA MET A 28 -10.73 -4.31 -2.30
C MET A 28 -11.05 -2.89 -2.76
N LEU A 29 -10.24 -1.90 -2.38
CA LEU A 29 -10.39 -0.53 -2.87
C LEU A 29 -10.22 -0.45 -4.39
N GLY A 30 -9.23 -1.17 -4.95
CA GLY A 30 -9.04 -1.25 -6.40
C GLY A 30 -10.24 -1.84 -7.13
N LEU A 31 -10.82 -2.91 -6.60
CA LEU A 31 -12.02 -3.54 -7.16
C LEU A 31 -13.25 -2.64 -7.08
N ILE A 32 -13.44 -1.93 -5.96
CA ILE A 32 -14.52 -0.96 -5.80
C ILE A 32 -14.36 0.18 -6.81
N ALA A 33 -13.15 0.75 -6.94
CA ALA A 33 -12.88 1.83 -7.89
C ALA A 33 -13.15 1.40 -9.34
N LEU A 34 -12.70 0.21 -9.74
CA LEU A 34 -12.98 -0.36 -11.07
C LEU A 34 -14.49 -0.60 -11.28
N SER A 35 -15.17 -1.13 -10.27
CA SER A 35 -16.62 -1.40 -10.32
C SER A 35 -17.43 -0.12 -10.50
N VAL A 36 -17.06 0.96 -9.80
CA VAL A 36 -17.67 2.28 -9.96
C VAL A 36 -17.46 2.82 -11.38
N LEU A 37 -16.25 2.70 -11.95
CA LEU A 37 -15.98 3.11 -13.34
C LEU A 37 -16.83 2.34 -14.35
N ILE A 38 -16.98 1.04 -14.14
CA ILE A 38 -17.80 0.15 -14.98
C ILE A 38 -19.28 0.52 -14.85
N PHE A 39 -19.77 0.72 -13.62
CA PHE A 39 -21.16 1.13 -13.37
C PHE A 39 -21.48 2.48 -14.04
N LYS A 40 -20.60 3.47 -13.88
CA LYS A 40 -20.75 4.79 -14.50
C LYS A 40 -20.83 4.71 -16.02
N ARG A 41 -19.94 3.89 -16.60
CA ARG A 41 -19.95 3.56 -18.04
C ARG A 41 -21.29 2.94 -18.48
N TYR A 42 -21.92 2.10 -17.65
CA TYR A 42 -23.22 1.51 -17.98
C TYR A 42 -24.35 2.55 -18.00
N HIS A 43 -24.26 3.55 -17.13
CA HIS A 43 -25.26 4.60 -16.96
C HIS A 43 -25.10 5.79 -17.92
N GLU A 44 -23.89 6.08 -18.42
CA GLU A 44 -23.69 7.18 -19.37
C GLU A 44 -24.31 6.91 -20.76
N ARG A 45 -25.10 7.87 -21.24
CA ARG A 45 -25.62 7.98 -22.61
C ARG A 45 -25.25 9.36 -23.16
N PRO A 46 -24.52 9.51 -24.29
CA PRO A 46 -23.92 8.49 -25.17
C PRO A 46 -22.66 7.83 -24.58
N ARG A 47 -22.38 6.59 -24.96
CA ARG A 47 -21.27 5.79 -24.40
C ARG A 47 -19.91 6.29 -24.89
N ARG A 48 -18.99 6.61 -23.96
CA ARG A 48 -17.60 7.00 -24.30
C ARG A 48 -16.85 5.83 -24.99
N PRO A 49 -16.11 6.08 -26.09
CA PRO A 49 -15.42 5.02 -26.83
C PRO A 49 -14.43 4.25 -25.94
N LEU A 50 -14.45 2.91 -26.07
CA LEU A 50 -13.70 1.95 -25.25
C LEU A 50 -12.21 2.29 -25.11
N ARG A 51 -11.56 2.73 -26.20
CA ARG A 51 -10.13 3.06 -26.22
C ARG A 51 -9.79 4.19 -25.24
N ILE A 52 -10.55 5.28 -25.26
CA ILE A 52 -10.28 6.44 -24.39
C ILE A 52 -10.61 6.12 -22.93
N TRP A 53 -11.64 5.31 -22.68
CA TRP A 53 -11.94 4.84 -21.33
C TRP A 53 -10.80 3.99 -20.75
N MET A 54 -10.22 3.09 -21.53
CA MET A 54 -9.05 2.31 -21.08
C MET A 54 -7.83 3.22 -20.82
N PHE A 55 -7.61 4.24 -21.65
CA PHE A 55 -6.55 5.23 -21.43
C PHE A 55 -6.77 6.14 -20.22
N ASP A 56 -7.99 6.23 -19.72
CA ASP A 56 -8.35 6.96 -18.49
C ASP A 56 -8.14 6.06 -17.26
N ALA A 57 -8.66 4.83 -17.31
CA ALA A 57 -8.47 3.83 -16.26
C ALA A 57 -6.99 3.48 -16.05
N SER A 58 -6.20 3.41 -17.12
CA SER A 58 -4.75 3.15 -17.01
C SER A 58 -4.01 4.28 -16.31
N LYS A 59 -4.41 5.55 -16.52
CA LYS A 59 -3.84 6.68 -15.76
C LYS A 59 -4.15 6.58 -14.27
N GLN A 60 -5.37 6.18 -13.91
CA GLN A 60 -5.74 5.98 -12.49
C GLN A 60 -4.91 4.86 -11.86
N LEU A 61 -4.71 3.74 -12.57
CA LEU A 61 -3.88 2.64 -12.09
C LEU A 61 -2.41 3.06 -11.90
N ILE A 62 -1.84 3.77 -12.88
CA ILE A 62 -0.46 4.26 -12.81
C ILE A 62 -0.31 5.24 -11.64
N GLY A 63 -1.24 6.21 -11.50
CA GLY A 63 -1.20 7.18 -10.40
C GLY A 63 -1.27 6.51 -9.03
N ALA A 64 -2.19 5.56 -8.85
CA ALA A 64 -2.29 4.79 -7.61
C ALA A 64 -1.04 3.94 -7.34
N GLY A 65 -0.46 3.32 -8.37
CA GLY A 65 0.79 2.56 -8.27
C GLY A 65 1.98 3.43 -7.87
N VAL A 66 2.13 4.61 -8.47
CA VAL A 66 3.18 5.57 -8.11
C VAL A 66 2.99 6.08 -6.67
N ALA A 67 1.77 6.45 -6.29
CA ALA A 67 1.46 6.88 -4.93
C ALA A 67 1.75 5.77 -3.91
N HIS A 68 1.40 4.52 -4.21
CA HIS A 68 1.70 3.37 -3.37
C HIS A 68 3.21 3.15 -3.21
N ALA A 69 3.98 3.23 -4.31
CA ALA A 69 5.44 3.10 -4.27
C ALA A 69 6.09 4.23 -3.46
N ALA A 70 5.61 5.47 -3.60
CA ALA A 70 6.08 6.61 -2.82
C ALA A 70 5.79 6.43 -1.32
N ASN A 71 4.55 6.05 -0.98
CA ASN A 71 4.15 5.76 0.40
C ASN A 71 5.04 4.67 1.02
N LEU A 72 5.33 3.62 0.24
CA LEU A 72 6.19 2.54 0.69
C LEU A 72 7.64 2.98 0.90
N ALA A 73 8.20 3.75 -0.03
CA ALA A 73 9.56 4.28 0.07
C ALA A 73 9.73 5.18 1.31
N ILE A 74 8.76 6.07 1.55
CA ILE A 74 8.71 6.93 2.74
C ILE A 74 8.69 6.08 4.01
N ALA A 75 7.83 5.06 4.05
CA ALA A 75 7.69 4.22 5.22
C ALA A 75 8.97 3.41 5.54
N ILE A 76 9.68 2.93 4.51
CA ILE A 76 10.99 2.27 4.67
C ILE A 76 12.04 3.26 5.19
N THR A 77 12.07 4.47 4.62
CA THR A 77 13.03 5.52 5.01
C THR A 77 12.82 5.95 6.46
N LEU A 78 11.58 6.23 6.85
CA LEU A 78 11.20 6.57 8.23
C LEU A 78 11.51 5.44 9.20
N SER A 79 11.22 4.19 8.82
CA SER A 79 11.55 3.02 9.65
C SER A 79 13.06 2.87 9.88
N GLY A 80 13.87 3.18 8.85
CA GLY A 80 15.33 3.19 8.95
C GLY A 80 15.86 4.29 9.87
N LEU A 81 15.29 5.50 9.78
CA LEU A 81 15.64 6.63 10.65
C LEU A 81 15.24 6.39 12.11
N ALA A 82 14.05 5.86 12.35
CA ALA A 82 13.58 5.52 13.70
C ALA A 82 14.50 4.50 14.39
N LYS A 83 14.99 3.50 13.65
CA LYS A 83 15.95 2.52 14.16
C LYS A 83 17.30 3.14 14.52
N GLY A 84 17.69 4.24 13.85
CA GLY A 84 18.90 5.00 14.17
C GLY A 84 18.84 5.76 15.51
N GLN A 85 17.66 6.21 15.94
CA GLN A 85 17.51 6.90 17.24
C GLN A 85 17.53 5.94 18.44
N THR A 86 17.09 4.70 18.29
CA THR A 86 17.22 3.68 19.36
C THR A 86 18.68 3.25 19.59
N GLY A 87 19.59 3.50 18.64
CA GLY A 87 21.01 3.22 18.81
C GLY A 87 21.82 4.33 19.49
N ALA A 88 21.22 5.51 19.72
CA ALA A 88 21.85 6.62 20.45
C ALA A 88 21.37 6.73 21.92
N ASP A 89 20.50 5.82 22.35
CA ASP A 89 19.97 5.73 23.72
C ASP A 89 20.42 4.43 24.42
N GLN A 90 21.60 3.91 24.07
CA GLN A 90 22.28 2.85 24.82
C GLN A 90 23.70 3.26 25.19
#